data_AF-A0A973J5V1-F1
#
_entry.id   AF-A0A973J5V1-F1
#
_cell.length_a   1.000
_cell.length_b   1.000
_cell.length_c   1.000
_cell.angle_alpha   90.00
_cell.angle_beta   90.00
_cell.angle_gamma   90.00
#
_symmetry.space_group_name_H-M   'P 1'
#
loop_
_entity.id
_entity.type
_entity.pdbx_description
1 polymer ?
#
loop_
_entity_poly.entity_id
_entity_poly.type
_entity_poly.pdbx_seq_one_letter_code
_entity_poly.pdbx_strand_id
1 'polypeptide(L)'
;MKKFLFLFLLLLVFFLPSNVFAQEKKTAILFYADWCSHCQKVEAYFKQQGFFEKYDIQKKNFDDNQNKILLGKIFAVQKKTEGVGIPALIIDEQLITGDQPIINQFEKTIESSKGKTFQYVEGFESSNKKNSSQGGVTISFLFLGAFADAANPCALAVLILLLATVISAKGKNRALLSGFMFSLAIFLSYSLIGFGLYKAITILNIGKYLSLSVGILAILIALANFKDVFWYGKFFIMEVPLSWRPKMQEIIRKATGPWSAFGIGFLVSLFLVPCTGGPYAIILGRLAEKTDPAKTVSLLILYNFVFVSPMILITLAMYFFNVKMKKLEAIRKNNLRLLHAVTGIIMLLLGIYLFHTRV
;
A
#
# COMPACT_ATOMS: atom_id res chain seq x y z
N MET A 1 -4.85 -16.72 -44.24
CA MET A 1 -3.54 -16.29 -43.70
C MET A 1 -2.93 -15.07 -44.42
N LYS A 2 -2.96 -14.98 -45.76
CA LYS A 2 -2.39 -13.84 -46.52
C LYS A 2 -3.03 -12.47 -46.22
N LYS A 3 -4.34 -12.40 -45.92
CA LYS A 3 -5.04 -11.15 -45.55
C LYS A 3 -4.68 -10.61 -44.15
N PHE A 4 -4.33 -11.49 -43.21
CA PHE A 4 -3.94 -11.10 -41.86
C PHE A 4 -2.49 -10.62 -41.81
N LEU A 5 -1.62 -11.22 -42.64
CA LEU A 5 -0.23 -10.80 -42.82
C LEU A 5 -0.13 -9.39 -43.44
N PHE A 6 -1.01 -9.08 -44.41
CA PHE A 6 -1.05 -7.75 -45.04
C PHE A 6 -1.55 -6.67 -44.08
N LEU A 7 -2.56 -6.97 -43.24
CA LEU A 7 -3.07 -6.04 -42.23
C LEU A 7 -2.01 -5.78 -41.14
N PHE A 8 -1.23 -6.79 -40.77
CA PHE A 8 -0.12 -6.67 -39.80
C PHE A 8 1.05 -5.87 -40.36
N LEU A 9 1.39 -6.03 -41.66
CA LEU A 9 2.44 -5.26 -42.32
C LEU A 9 2.07 -3.77 -42.48
N LEU A 10 0.79 -3.47 -42.72
CA LEU A 10 0.29 -2.10 -42.86
C LEU A 10 0.22 -1.35 -41.51
N LEU A 11 0.02 -2.09 -40.42
CA LEU A 11 0.10 -1.57 -39.04
C LEU A 11 1.54 -1.30 -38.59
N LEU A 12 2.52 -2.02 -39.16
CA LEU A 12 3.95 -1.89 -38.86
C LEU A 12 4.58 -0.66 -39.52
N VAL A 13 4.03 -0.22 -40.68
CA VAL A 13 4.43 1.04 -41.34
C VAL A 13 3.92 2.27 -40.57
N PHE A 14 2.83 2.14 -39.81
CA PHE A 14 2.30 3.20 -38.94
C PHE A 14 3.12 3.38 -37.64
N PHE A 15 4.01 2.43 -37.33
CA PHE A 15 4.92 2.45 -36.17
C PHE A 15 6.36 2.81 -36.53
N LEU A 16 6.60 3.34 -37.73
CA LEU A 16 7.89 3.96 -38.03
C LEU A 16 8.00 5.25 -37.21
N PRO A 17 9.02 5.39 -36.33
CA PRO A 17 9.22 6.63 -35.61
C PRO A 17 9.54 7.73 -36.62
N SER A 18 8.61 8.67 -36.80
CA SER A 18 8.91 9.93 -37.43
C SER A 18 9.86 10.68 -36.51
N ASN A 19 11.11 10.85 -36.95
CA ASN A 19 12.03 11.79 -36.32
C ASN A 19 11.50 13.20 -36.56
N VAL A 20 10.58 13.63 -35.70
CA VAL A 20 10.22 15.03 -35.56
C VAL A 20 11.43 15.70 -34.92
N PHE A 21 12.15 16.50 -35.70
CA PHE A 21 13.11 17.46 -35.17
C PHE A 21 12.32 18.53 -34.40
N ALA A 22 11.96 18.21 -33.17
CA ALA A 22 11.40 19.17 -32.24
C ALA A 22 12.52 20.16 -31.90
N GLN A 23 12.27 21.44 -32.19
CA GLN A 23 13.12 22.54 -31.74
C GLN A 23 13.24 22.43 -30.22
N GLU A 24 14.46 22.17 -29.71
CA GLU A 24 14.71 21.97 -28.28
C GLU A 24 14.18 23.18 -27.51
N LYS A 25 13.03 23.01 -26.84
CA LYS A 25 12.52 24.05 -25.95
C LYS A 25 13.53 24.20 -24.81
N LYS A 26 13.91 25.43 -24.52
CA LYS A 26 14.77 25.76 -23.37
C LYS A 26 13.98 25.46 -22.10
N THR A 27 14.55 24.63 -21.23
CA THR A 27 13.87 24.07 -20.06
C THR A 27 14.41 24.68 -18.77
N ALA A 28 13.55 24.91 -17.79
CA ALA A 28 13.93 25.37 -16.46
C ALA A 28 13.09 24.66 -15.38
N ILE A 29 13.63 24.50 -14.18
CA ILE A 29 12.88 24.03 -13.01
C ILE A 29 12.93 25.09 -11.91
N LEU A 30 11.76 25.55 -11.47
CA LEU A 30 11.60 26.53 -10.38
C LEU A 30 11.02 25.85 -9.14
N PHE A 31 11.81 25.82 -8.07
CA PHE A 31 11.36 25.42 -6.73
C PHE A 31 10.77 26.63 -6.01
N TYR A 32 9.53 26.48 -5.53
CA TYR A 32 8.73 27.55 -4.93
C TYR A 32 7.92 27.02 -3.74
N ALA A 33 7.37 27.92 -2.92
CA ALA A 33 6.33 27.61 -1.94
C ALA A 33 5.33 28.76 -1.87
N ASP A 34 4.07 28.47 -1.53
CA ASP A 34 3.01 29.49 -1.53
C ASP A 34 3.22 30.55 -0.43
N TRP A 35 3.83 30.15 0.69
CA TRP A 35 4.14 31.03 1.83
C TRP A 35 5.41 31.90 1.62
N CYS A 36 6.16 31.67 0.54
CA CYS A 36 7.44 32.31 0.30
C CYS A 36 7.27 33.64 -0.47
N SER A 37 7.43 34.77 0.23
CA SER A 37 7.30 36.11 -0.35
C SER A 37 8.29 36.38 -1.50
N HIS A 38 9.51 35.86 -1.42
CA HIS A 38 10.49 35.95 -2.51
C HIS A 38 10.09 35.13 -3.74
N CYS A 39 9.43 33.99 -3.53
CA CYS A 39 8.95 33.15 -4.62
C CYS A 39 7.83 33.84 -5.39
N GLN A 40 6.92 34.51 -4.68
CA GLN A 40 5.84 35.30 -5.29
C GLN A 40 6.38 36.44 -6.16
N LYS A 41 7.48 37.11 -5.77
CA LYS A 41 8.13 38.16 -6.58
C LYS A 41 8.67 37.60 -7.90
N VAL A 42 9.35 36.46 -7.86
CA VAL A 42 9.86 35.78 -9.07
C VAL A 42 8.70 35.38 -9.98
N GLU A 43 7.64 34.79 -9.43
CA GLU A 43 6.47 34.38 -10.22
C GLU A 43 5.75 35.56 -10.87
N ALA A 44 5.58 36.67 -10.13
CA ALA A 44 4.98 37.89 -10.67
C ALA A 44 5.80 38.45 -11.83
N TYR A 45 7.14 38.50 -11.69
CA TYR A 45 8.04 38.93 -12.75
C TYR A 45 7.97 38.02 -13.99
N PHE A 46 8.00 36.69 -13.77
CA PHE A 46 7.95 35.71 -14.87
C PHE A 46 6.61 35.78 -15.62
N LYS A 47 5.49 36.03 -14.92
CA LYS A 47 4.18 36.27 -15.54
C LYS A 47 4.17 37.58 -16.34
N GLN A 48 4.71 38.67 -15.78
CA GLN A 48 4.76 39.97 -16.45
C GLN A 48 5.57 39.91 -17.76
N GLN A 49 6.67 39.16 -17.78
CA GLN A 49 7.54 39.01 -18.94
C GLN A 49 7.09 37.89 -19.90
N GLY A 50 6.00 37.17 -19.60
CA GLY A 50 5.50 36.07 -20.44
C GLY A 50 6.43 34.84 -20.51
N PHE A 51 7.35 34.68 -19.54
CA PHE A 51 8.35 33.62 -19.58
C PHE A 51 7.78 32.21 -19.45
N PHE A 52 6.66 32.05 -18.75
CA PHE A 52 5.95 30.76 -18.66
C PHE A 52 5.35 30.30 -19.99
N GLU A 53 5.10 31.23 -20.92
CA GLU A 53 4.59 30.91 -22.26
C GLU A 53 5.75 30.72 -23.26
N LYS A 54 6.84 31.45 -23.06
CA LYS A 54 8.04 31.43 -23.92
C LYS A 54 8.95 30.23 -23.69
N TYR A 55 9.07 29.75 -22.45
CA TYR A 55 9.99 28.66 -22.07
C TYR A 55 9.26 27.53 -21.33
N ASP A 56 9.84 26.33 -21.35
CA ASP A 56 9.28 25.19 -20.61
C ASP A 56 9.79 25.20 -19.15
N ILE A 57 9.06 25.94 -18.31
CA ILE A 57 9.41 26.14 -16.90
C ILE A 57 8.51 25.26 -16.03
N GLN A 58 9.07 24.18 -15.47
CA GLN A 58 8.36 23.32 -14.54
C GLN A 58 8.48 23.85 -13.11
N LYS A 59 7.35 24.00 -12.43
CA LYS A 59 7.30 24.40 -11.02
C LYS A 59 7.27 23.17 -10.11
N LYS A 60 8.14 23.13 -9.09
CA LYS A 60 8.14 22.10 -8.03
C LYS A 60 7.87 22.74 -6.68
N ASN A 61 6.79 22.32 -6.01
CA ASN A 61 6.44 22.85 -4.69
C ASN A 61 7.40 22.28 -3.63
N PHE A 62 8.08 23.15 -2.89
CA PHE A 62 9.04 22.82 -1.85
C PHE A 62 8.41 22.22 -0.58
N ASP A 63 7.12 22.44 -0.35
CA ASP A 63 6.41 21.83 0.77
C ASP A 63 6.22 20.31 0.57
N ASP A 64 6.35 19.82 -0.67
CA ASP A 64 6.47 18.38 -0.94
C ASP A 64 7.84 17.87 -0.48
N ASN A 65 7.81 16.90 0.44
CA ASN A 65 9.00 16.28 1.01
C ASN A 65 9.94 15.68 -0.07
N GLN A 66 9.41 15.19 -1.20
CA GLN A 66 10.25 14.67 -2.30
C GLN A 66 11.05 15.79 -2.97
N ASN A 67 10.41 16.94 -3.23
CA ASN A 67 11.04 18.10 -3.84
C ASN A 67 12.06 18.76 -2.89
N LYS A 68 11.76 18.81 -1.60
CA LYS A 68 12.69 19.28 -0.56
C LYS A 68 13.97 18.46 -0.51
N ILE A 69 13.86 17.14 -0.55
CA ILE A 69 15.00 16.21 -0.56
C ILE A 69 15.78 16.35 -1.88
N LEU A 70 15.07 16.43 -3.01
CA LEU A 70 15.68 16.61 -4.33
C LEU A 70 16.52 17.88 -4.37
N LEU A 71 15.94 19.01 -3.94
CA LEU A 71 16.65 20.29 -3.89
C LEU A 71 17.88 20.21 -2.97
N GLY A 72 17.74 19.60 -1.79
CA GLY A 72 18.85 19.42 -0.85
C GLY A 72 20.05 18.66 -1.46
N LYS A 73 19.79 17.61 -2.25
CA LYS A 73 20.85 16.85 -2.94
C LYS A 73 21.59 17.69 -3.99
N ILE A 74 20.85 18.51 -4.72
CA ILE A 74 21.41 19.39 -5.76
C ILE A 74 22.32 20.45 -5.10
N PHE A 75 21.86 21.06 -3.99
CA PHE A 75 22.69 21.97 -3.19
C PHE A 75 23.97 21.31 -2.66
N ALA A 76 23.88 20.06 -2.18
CA ALA A 76 25.02 19.32 -1.66
C ALA A 76 26.10 19.07 -2.73
N VAL A 77 25.71 18.71 -3.96
CA VAL A 77 26.66 18.50 -5.07
C VAL A 77 27.30 19.81 -5.53
N GLN A 78 26.57 20.91 -5.47
CA GLN A 78 27.10 22.23 -5.84
C GLN A 78 27.90 22.91 -4.72
N LYS A 79 28.19 22.20 -3.62
CA LYS A 79 28.98 22.68 -2.47
C LYS A 79 28.51 24.03 -1.90
N LYS A 80 27.23 24.37 -2.04
CA LYS A 80 26.65 25.55 -1.40
C LYS A 80 26.39 25.24 0.07
N THR A 81 27.24 25.77 0.96
CA THR A 81 27.21 25.56 2.42
C THR A 81 26.19 26.42 3.17
N GLU A 82 25.49 27.32 2.49
CA GLU A 82 24.52 28.26 3.09
C GLU A 82 23.07 27.75 3.01
N GLY A 83 22.83 26.52 3.50
CA GLY A 83 21.48 25.97 3.62
C GLY A 83 20.70 25.83 2.29
N VAL A 84 19.52 25.21 2.37
CA VAL A 84 18.62 25.06 1.22
C VAL A 84 17.63 26.23 1.24
N GLY A 85 17.73 27.13 0.27
CA GLY A 85 16.86 28.32 0.17
C GLY A 85 15.95 28.28 -1.06
N ILE A 86 14.74 28.82 -0.93
CA ILE A 86 13.78 29.07 -2.04
C ILE A 86 13.50 30.59 -2.16
N PRO A 87 13.19 31.12 -3.36
CA PRO A 87 13.09 30.41 -4.63
C PRO A 87 14.45 29.91 -5.13
N ALA A 88 14.44 28.73 -5.74
CA ALA A 88 15.62 28.15 -6.37
C ALA A 88 15.28 27.74 -7.80
N LEU A 89 16.13 28.15 -8.72
CA LEU A 89 15.96 27.94 -10.14
C LEU A 89 17.12 27.10 -10.67
N ILE A 90 16.78 26.09 -11.47
CA ILE A 90 17.74 25.21 -12.13
C ILE A 90 17.60 25.39 -13.64
N ILE A 91 18.72 25.67 -14.29
CA ILE A 91 18.86 25.69 -15.76
C ILE A 91 20.13 24.91 -16.10
N ASP A 92 19.97 23.85 -16.87
CA ASP A 92 21.00 22.84 -17.11
C ASP A 92 21.63 22.37 -15.78
N GLU A 93 22.89 22.71 -15.53
CA GLU A 93 23.63 22.36 -14.31
C GLU A 93 23.73 23.54 -13.32
N GLN A 94 23.18 24.70 -13.66
CA GLN A 94 23.31 25.92 -12.86
C GLN A 94 22.16 26.06 -11.85
N LEU A 95 22.50 26.36 -10.59
CA LEU A 95 21.55 26.62 -9.52
C LEU A 95 21.61 28.09 -9.10
N ILE A 96 20.53 28.82 -9.36
CA ILE A 96 20.37 30.23 -8.98
C ILE A 96 19.37 30.30 -7.82
N THR A 97 19.71 31.03 -6.77
CA THR A 97 18.96 31.05 -5.51
C THR A 97 18.64 32.47 -5.09
N GLY A 98 17.42 32.71 -4.61
CA GLY A 98 16.93 34.03 -4.22
C GLY A 98 16.24 34.78 -5.37
N ASP A 99 15.40 35.75 -5.03
CA ASP A 99 14.58 36.48 -5.99
C ASP A 99 15.40 37.38 -6.92
N GLN A 100 16.25 38.26 -6.36
CA GLN A 100 17.05 39.21 -7.15
C GLN A 100 18.00 38.52 -8.13
N PRO A 101 18.79 37.49 -7.72
CA PRO A 101 19.66 36.77 -8.66
C PRO A 101 18.87 36.08 -9.77
N ILE A 102 17.72 35.46 -9.44
CA ILE A 102 16.86 34.80 -10.44
C ILE A 102 16.34 35.84 -11.45
N ILE A 103 15.75 36.93 -10.97
CA ILE A 103 15.18 37.98 -11.83
C ILE A 103 16.24 38.56 -12.79
N ASN A 104 17.44 38.83 -12.28
CA ASN A 104 18.50 39.50 -13.04
C ASN A 104 19.24 38.58 -14.01
N GLN A 105 19.30 37.27 -13.72
CA GLN A 105 20.14 36.33 -14.48
C GLN A 105 19.33 35.35 -15.33
N PHE A 106 18.03 35.21 -15.09
CA PHE A 106 17.18 34.20 -15.74
C PHE A 106 17.28 34.25 -17.26
N GLU A 107 16.98 35.39 -17.88
CA GLU A 107 16.90 35.50 -19.34
C GLU A 107 18.24 35.19 -20.01
N LYS A 108 19.33 35.74 -19.48
CA LYS A 108 20.68 35.45 -19.99
C LYS A 108 21.01 33.96 -19.88
N THR A 109 20.65 33.34 -18.76
CA THR A 109 20.99 31.94 -18.47
C THR A 109 20.17 30.98 -19.31
N ILE A 110 18.85 31.19 -19.39
CA ILE A 110 17.95 30.33 -20.18
C ILE A 110 18.25 30.47 -21.66
N GLU A 111 18.60 31.66 -22.15
CA GLU A 111 18.96 31.85 -23.55
C GLU A 111 20.26 31.12 -23.93
N SER A 112 21.20 30.98 -22.99
CA SER A 112 22.42 30.18 -23.16
C SER A 112 22.24 28.67 -22.92
N SER A 113 21.03 28.23 -22.55
CA SER A 113 20.76 26.85 -22.16
C SER A 113 20.83 25.88 -23.34
N LYS A 114 21.31 24.67 -23.05
CA LYS A 114 21.33 23.52 -23.97
C LYS A 114 20.11 22.60 -23.77
N GLY A 115 19.11 23.01 -23.00
CA GLY A 115 17.87 22.25 -22.79
C GLY A 115 18.02 20.97 -21.94
N LYS A 116 19.13 20.82 -21.21
CA LYS A 116 19.48 19.61 -20.42
C LYS A 116 18.96 19.64 -19.00
N THR A 117 18.23 20.68 -18.60
CA THR A 117 17.72 20.86 -17.23
C THR A 117 16.99 19.62 -16.70
N PHE A 118 16.09 19.04 -17.49
CA PHE A 118 15.34 17.86 -17.05
C PHE A 118 16.24 16.63 -16.91
N GLN A 119 17.15 16.39 -17.87
CA GLN A 119 18.11 15.30 -17.79
C GLN A 119 19.03 15.41 -16.56
N TYR A 120 19.47 16.64 -16.24
CA TYR A 120 20.28 16.91 -15.05
C TYR A 120 19.51 16.58 -13.77
N VAL A 121 18.29 17.12 -13.61
CA VAL A 121 17.47 16.89 -12.42
C VAL A 121 17.01 15.43 -12.29
N GLU A 122 16.69 14.76 -13.40
CA GLU A 122 16.38 13.32 -13.43
C GLU A 122 17.53 12.45 -12.91
N GLY A 123 18.78 12.87 -13.12
CA GLY A 123 19.96 12.20 -12.54
C GLY A 123 19.92 12.15 -11.01
N PHE A 124 19.42 13.21 -10.37
CA PHE A 124 19.22 13.28 -8.92
C PHE A 124 17.95 12.55 -8.47
N GLU A 125 16.92 12.50 -9.32
CA GLU A 125 15.71 11.71 -9.07
C GLU A 125 15.96 10.20 -9.17
N SER A 126 16.82 9.73 -10.07
CA SER A 126 17.24 8.32 -10.16
C SER A 126 18.15 7.89 -9.00
N SER A 127 18.99 8.80 -8.49
CA SER A 127 19.69 8.60 -7.21
C SER A 127 18.70 8.57 -6.03
N ASN A 128 17.53 9.20 -6.18
CA ASN A 128 16.39 9.01 -5.27
C ASN A 128 15.82 7.59 -5.37
N LYS A 129 15.72 6.97 -6.56
CA LYS A 129 15.24 5.57 -6.70
C LYS A 129 16.12 4.51 -6.02
N LYS A 130 17.45 4.68 -5.98
CA LYS A 130 18.34 3.75 -5.25
C LYS A 130 18.28 3.89 -3.73
N ASN A 131 17.92 5.07 -3.21
CA ASN A 131 17.75 5.32 -1.77
C ASN A 131 16.28 5.49 -1.32
N SER A 132 15.31 5.35 -2.24
CA SER A 132 13.86 5.30 -1.95
C SER A 132 13.32 3.86 -1.91
N SER A 133 14.21 2.88 -1.73
CA SER A 133 13.83 1.52 -1.31
C SER A 133 13.70 1.39 0.22
N GLN A 134 13.69 2.51 0.96
CA GLN A 134 13.40 2.54 2.40
C GLN A 134 12.30 3.54 2.79
N GLY A 135 11.42 3.88 1.83
CA GLY A 135 10.27 4.76 2.07
C GLY A 135 8.93 4.02 2.15
N GLY A 136 8.65 3.11 1.22
CA GLY A 136 7.38 2.37 1.15
C GLY A 136 7.38 1.07 1.94
N VAL A 137 6.20 0.48 2.13
CA VAL A 137 6.08 -0.90 2.61
C VAL A 137 6.81 -1.83 1.62
N THR A 138 7.88 -2.49 2.07
CA THR A 138 8.55 -3.53 1.26
C THR A 138 7.53 -4.62 0.92
N ILE A 139 7.56 -5.13 -0.30
CA ILE A 139 6.69 -6.24 -0.73
C ILE A 139 6.77 -7.40 0.28
N SER A 140 7.95 -7.71 0.80
CA SER A 140 8.17 -8.71 1.85
C SER A 140 7.43 -8.41 3.15
N PHE A 141 7.38 -7.14 3.59
CA PHE A 141 6.65 -6.72 4.79
C PHE A 141 5.13 -6.86 4.60
N LEU A 142 4.64 -6.53 3.40
CA LEU A 142 3.24 -6.74 3.02
C LEU A 142 2.87 -8.22 3.08
N PHE A 143 3.69 -9.09 2.48
CA PHE A 143 3.45 -10.53 2.51
C PHE A 143 3.51 -11.08 3.94
N LEU A 144 4.46 -10.65 4.78
CA LEU A 144 4.55 -11.11 6.17
C LEU A 144 3.25 -10.86 6.94
N GLY A 145 2.72 -9.64 6.93
CA GLY A 145 1.46 -9.37 7.62
C GLY A 145 0.26 -10.08 6.97
N ALA A 146 0.24 -10.15 5.64
CA ALA A 146 -0.84 -10.85 4.93
C ALA A 146 -0.85 -12.36 5.25
N PHE A 147 0.33 -12.97 5.40
CA PHE A 147 0.48 -14.35 5.83
C PHE A 147 0.07 -14.54 7.30
N ALA A 148 0.37 -13.58 8.19
CA ALA A 148 -0.09 -13.63 9.57
C ALA A 148 -1.62 -13.66 9.67
N ASP A 149 -2.30 -12.85 8.86
CA ASP A 149 -3.77 -12.84 8.75
C ASP A 149 -4.31 -14.11 8.06
N ALA A 150 -3.65 -14.56 7.00
CA ALA A 150 -4.02 -15.78 6.27
C ALA A 150 -3.94 -17.03 7.15
N ALA A 151 -2.96 -17.09 8.06
CA ALA A 151 -2.77 -18.15 9.04
C ALA A 151 -3.72 -18.05 10.25
N ASN A 152 -4.69 -17.14 10.23
CA ASN A 152 -5.56 -16.92 11.38
C ASN A 152 -6.51 -18.13 11.64
N PRO A 153 -6.42 -18.78 12.82
CA PRO A 153 -7.22 -19.96 13.11
C PRO A 153 -8.73 -19.69 13.21
N CYS A 154 -9.16 -18.45 13.46
CA CYS A 154 -10.57 -18.05 13.51
C CYS A 154 -11.21 -18.06 12.12
N ALA A 155 -10.56 -17.43 11.14
CA ALA A 155 -11.06 -17.34 9.77
C ALA A 155 -11.22 -18.73 9.15
N LEU A 156 -10.22 -19.59 9.35
CA LEU A 156 -10.24 -20.98 8.88
C LEU A 156 -11.33 -21.80 9.56
N ALA A 157 -11.52 -21.63 10.88
CA ALA A 157 -12.55 -22.36 11.62
C ALA A 157 -13.97 -22.06 11.10
N VAL A 158 -14.28 -20.78 10.86
CA VAL A 158 -15.60 -20.38 10.38
C VAL A 158 -15.86 -20.90 8.98
N LEU A 159 -14.88 -20.80 8.07
CA LEU A 159 -14.99 -21.37 6.73
C LEU A 159 -15.23 -22.89 6.78
N ILE A 160 -14.44 -23.62 7.58
CA ILE A 160 -14.55 -25.08 7.70
C ILE A 160 -15.95 -25.47 8.18
N LEU A 161 -16.49 -24.75 9.17
CA LEU A 161 -17.83 -24.99 9.69
C LEU A 161 -18.92 -24.69 8.64
N LEU A 162 -18.80 -23.58 7.92
CA LEU A 162 -19.73 -23.20 6.86
C LEU A 162 -19.75 -24.29 5.76
N LEU A 163 -18.58 -24.69 5.27
CA LEU A 163 -18.47 -25.76 4.27
C LEU A 163 -19.05 -27.07 4.79
N ALA A 164 -18.73 -27.48 6.02
CA ALA A 164 -19.30 -28.70 6.61
C ALA A 164 -20.83 -28.66 6.68
N THR A 165 -21.40 -27.50 7.03
CA THR A 165 -22.85 -27.30 7.10
C THR A 165 -23.49 -27.39 5.72
N VAL A 166 -22.96 -26.65 4.74
CA VAL A 166 -23.55 -26.60 3.39
C VAL A 166 -23.40 -27.94 2.67
N ILE A 167 -22.26 -28.64 2.83
CA ILE A 167 -22.07 -29.99 2.27
C ILE A 167 -23.15 -30.92 2.80
N SER A 168 -23.40 -30.91 4.12
CA SER A 168 -24.37 -31.78 4.76
C SER A 168 -25.81 -31.46 4.37
N ALA A 169 -26.12 -30.18 4.10
CA ALA A 169 -27.49 -29.73 3.81
C ALA A 169 -27.85 -29.72 2.31
N LYS A 170 -26.91 -29.36 1.44
CA LYS A 170 -27.16 -29.06 0.01
C LYS A 170 -26.12 -29.65 -0.95
N GLY A 171 -25.14 -30.40 -0.45
CA GLY A 171 -24.12 -31.09 -1.26
C GLY A 171 -22.90 -30.25 -1.64
N LYS A 172 -21.93 -30.90 -2.29
CA LYS A 172 -20.59 -30.33 -2.56
C LYS A 172 -20.60 -29.14 -3.53
N ASN A 173 -21.44 -29.17 -4.57
CA ASN A 173 -21.52 -28.08 -5.55
C ASN A 173 -21.99 -26.77 -4.91
N ARG A 174 -23.02 -26.85 -4.05
CA ARG A 174 -23.51 -25.71 -3.29
C ARG A 174 -22.49 -25.23 -2.25
N ALA A 175 -21.74 -26.14 -1.65
CA ALA A 175 -20.67 -25.79 -0.72
C ALA A 175 -19.52 -25.06 -1.39
N LEU A 176 -19.11 -25.49 -2.59
CA LEU A 176 -18.09 -24.80 -3.38
C LEU A 176 -18.48 -23.34 -3.64
N LEU A 177 -19.68 -23.12 -4.19
CA LEU A 177 -20.16 -21.77 -4.48
C LEU A 177 -20.33 -20.94 -3.19
N SER A 178 -20.77 -21.56 -2.10
CA SER A 178 -20.90 -20.89 -0.81
C SER A 178 -19.54 -20.50 -0.20
N GLY A 179 -18.51 -21.34 -0.35
CA GLY A 179 -17.15 -21.03 0.09
C GLY A 179 -16.54 -19.87 -0.69
N PHE A 180 -16.78 -19.80 -2.00
CA PHE A 180 -16.39 -18.65 -2.82
C PHE A 180 -17.13 -17.37 -2.45
N MET A 181 -18.46 -17.44 -2.27
CA MET A 181 -19.24 -16.28 -1.83
C MET A 181 -18.82 -15.79 -0.44
N PHE A 182 -18.52 -16.70 0.48
CA PHE A 182 -17.99 -16.37 1.79
C PHE A 182 -16.62 -15.68 1.68
N SER A 183 -15.71 -16.24 0.89
CA SER A 183 -14.37 -15.67 0.65
C SER A 183 -14.45 -14.28 0.01
N LEU A 184 -15.35 -14.10 -0.96
CA LEU A 184 -15.62 -12.81 -1.60
C LEU A 184 -16.18 -11.79 -0.61
N ALA A 185 -17.10 -12.20 0.27
CA ALA A 185 -17.63 -11.32 1.30
C ALA A 185 -16.53 -10.84 2.25
N ILE A 186 -15.64 -11.72 2.70
CA ILE A 186 -14.48 -11.36 3.53
C ILE A 186 -13.57 -10.39 2.77
N PHE A 187 -13.23 -10.69 1.51
CA PHE A 187 -12.39 -9.82 0.67
C PHE A 187 -12.96 -8.40 0.55
N LEU A 188 -14.26 -8.27 0.24
CA LEU A 188 -14.92 -6.98 0.07
C LEU A 188 -15.05 -6.24 1.41
N SER A 189 -15.43 -6.94 2.48
CA SER A 189 -15.58 -6.33 3.80
C SER A 189 -14.25 -5.78 4.30
N TYR A 190 -13.17 -6.56 4.21
CA TYR A 190 -11.83 -6.11 4.59
C TYR A 190 -11.34 -4.98 3.70
N SER A 191 -11.61 -5.02 2.39
CA SER A 191 -11.28 -3.91 1.50
C SER A 191 -11.98 -2.62 1.93
N LEU A 192 -13.27 -2.67 2.26
CA LEU A 192 -14.03 -1.52 2.75
C LEU A 192 -13.49 -0.99 4.09
N ILE A 193 -13.23 -1.90 5.04
CA ILE A 193 -12.62 -1.55 6.34
C ILE A 193 -11.25 -0.89 6.13
N GLY A 194 -10.43 -1.43 5.24
CA GLY A 194 -9.13 -0.87 4.87
C GLY A 194 -9.24 0.50 4.22
N PHE A 195 -10.12 0.69 3.23
CA PHE A 195 -10.31 2.01 2.64
C PHE A 195 -10.81 3.03 3.68
N GLY A 196 -11.75 2.64 4.53
CA GLY A 196 -12.28 3.48 5.61
C GLY A 196 -11.18 3.88 6.59
N LEU A 197 -10.39 2.90 7.05
CA LEU A 197 -9.28 3.15 7.97
C LEU A 197 -8.20 4.02 7.32
N TYR A 198 -7.78 3.73 6.08
CA TYR A 198 -6.83 4.55 5.33
C TYR A 198 -7.31 6.02 5.24
N LYS A 199 -8.56 6.24 4.84
CA LYS A 199 -9.14 7.59 4.75
C LYS A 199 -9.14 8.29 6.11
N ALA A 200 -9.58 7.62 7.17
CA ALA A 200 -9.57 8.18 8.52
C ALA A 200 -8.16 8.62 8.95
N ILE A 201 -7.14 7.81 8.66
CA ILE A 201 -5.74 8.11 8.99
C ILE A 201 -5.24 9.35 8.26
N THR A 202 -5.52 9.42 6.95
CA THR A 202 -5.08 10.54 6.10
C THR A 202 -5.77 11.85 6.45
N ILE A 203 -7.08 11.84 6.76
CA ILE A 203 -7.84 13.05 7.09
C ILE A 203 -7.42 13.62 8.44
N LEU A 204 -7.24 12.76 9.44
CA LEU A 204 -6.88 13.19 10.80
C LEU A 204 -5.40 13.58 10.92
N ASN A 205 -4.59 13.35 9.88
CA ASN A 205 -3.14 13.59 9.85
C ASN A 205 -2.36 12.98 11.03
N ILE A 206 -2.93 11.94 11.66
CA ILE A 206 -2.38 11.23 12.82
C ILE A 206 -1.46 10.07 12.42
N GLY A 207 -1.09 9.93 11.15
CA GLY A 207 -0.32 8.79 10.65
C GLY A 207 0.96 8.49 11.44
N LYS A 208 1.60 9.53 12.00
CA LYS A 208 2.76 9.37 12.88
C LYS A 208 2.41 8.75 14.23
N TYR A 209 1.46 9.34 14.95
CA TYR A 209 1.03 8.86 16.27
C TYR A 209 0.36 7.49 16.19
N LEU A 210 -0.46 7.28 15.16
CA LEU A 210 -1.16 6.02 14.98
C LEU A 210 -0.19 4.88 14.69
N SER A 211 0.83 5.06 13.86
CA SER A 211 1.79 3.98 13.61
C SER A 211 2.60 3.61 14.85
N LEU A 212 2.88 4.57 15.75
CA LEU A 212 3.51 4.27 17.03
C LEU A 212 2.57 3.44 17.91
N SER A 213 1.32 3.88 18.05
CA SER A 213 0.28 3.15 18.79
C SER A 213 0.05 1.75 18.24
N VAL A 214 0.07 1.61 16.91
CA VAL A 214 -0.09 0.33 16.21
C VAL A 214 1.13 -0.57 16.37
N GLY A 215 2.35 -0.02 16.42
CA GLY A 215 3.56 -0.78 16.74
C GLY A 215 3.54 -1.32 18.18
N ILE A 216 3.10 -0.52 19.15
CA ILE A 216 2.88 -0.96 20.54
C ILE A 216 1.81 -2.06 20.59
N LEU A 217 0.69 -1.84 19.90
CA LEU A 217 -0.39 -2.83 19.80
C LEU A 217 0.09 -4.14 19.16
N ALA A 218 0.97 -4.08 18.17
CA ALA A 218 1.57 -5.26 17.54
C ALA A 218 2.35 -6.11 18.56
N ILE A 219 3.17 -5.46 19.38
CA ILE A 219 3.96 -6.12 20.43
C ILE A 219 3.02 -6.74 21.47
N LEU A 220 1.96 -6.01 21.89
CA LEU A 220 0.96 -6.55 22.81
C LEU A 220 0.23 -7.78 22.23
N ILE A 221 -0.15 -7.73 20.95
CA ILE A 221 -0.78 -8.87 20.26
C ILE A 221 0.20 -10.04 20.11
N ALA A 222 1.47 -9.78 19.85
CA ALA A 222 2.50 -10.80 19.78
C ALA A 222 2.67 -11.52 21.13
N LEU A 223 2.80 -10.76 22.23
CA LEU A 223 2.89 -11.29 23.59
C LEU A 223 1.65 -12.10 23.96
N ALA A 224 0.46 -11.63 23.59
CA ALA A 224 -0.78 -12.36 23.81
C ALA A 224 -0.88 -13.66 23.00
N ASN A 225 -0.37 -13.68 21.77
CA ASN A 225 -0.28 -14.92 20.98
C ASN A 225 0.73 -15.90 21.60
N PHE A 226 1.90 -15.43 22.04
CA PHE A 226 2.86 -16.27 22.76
C PHE A 226 2.29 -16.82 24.07
N LYS A 227 1.52 -16.02 24.81
CA LYS A 227 0.78 -16.50 26.00
C LYS A 227 -0.08 -17.71 25.65
N ASP A 228 -0.83 -17.67 24.56
CA ASP A 228 -1.72 -18.77 24.15
C ASP A 228 -0.97 -20.01 23.63
N VAL A 229 0.33 -19.89 23.28
CA VAL A 229 1.19 -21.05 23.00
C VAL A 229 1.48 -21.87 24.27
N PHE A 230 1.80 -21.20 25.38
CA PHE A 230 2.20 -21.84 26.64
C PHE A 230 1.03 -22.07 27.60
N TRP A 231 0.08 -21.14 27.66
CA TRP A 231 -1.06 -21.13 28.59
C TRP A 231 -2.38 -20.80 27.87
N TYR A 232 -2.72 -21.61 26.87
CA TYR A 232 -4.01 -21.50 26.18
C TYR A 232 -5.19 -21.49 27.17
N GLY A 233 -6.08 -20.52 27.04
CA GLY A 233 -7.31 -20.45 27.84
C GLY A 233 -7.18 -19.87 29.25
N LYS A 234 -5.98 -19.47 29.69
CA LYS A 234 -5.81 -18.73 30.95
C LYS A 234 -5.91 -17.20 30.71
N PHE A 235 -6.66 -16.51 31.58
CA PHE A 235 -6.90 -15.05 31.59
C PHE A 235 -7.78 -14.52 30.44
N PHE A 236 -7.32 -14.53 29.20
CA PHE A 236 -8.12 -14.23 28.00
C PHE A 236 -7.62 -15.06 26.81
N ILE A 237 -8.40 -15.15 25.72
CA ILE A 237 -8.08 -15.94 24.53
C ILE A 237 -7.97 -14.98 23.35
N MET A 238 -6.96 -15.16 22.48
CA MET A 238 -6.79 -14.31 21.28
C MET A 238 -7.72 -14.65 20.12
N GLU A 239 -8.38 -15.80 20.20
CA GLU A 239 -9.49 -16.14 19.33
C GLU A 239 -10.79 -15.45 19.78
N VAL A 240 -11.83 -15.57 18.94
CA VAL A 240 -13.19 -15.20 19.32
C VAL A 240 -13.56 -15.80 20.69
N PRO A 241 -14.08 -14.98 21.64
CA PRO A 241 -14.45 -15.42 22.98
C PRO A 241 -15.30 -16.70 22.96
N LEU A 242 -15.04 -17.62 23.90
CA LEU A 242 -15.73 -18.91 23.97
C LEU A 242 -17.26 -18.75 24.02
N SER A 243 -17.76 -17.70 24.66
CA SER A 243 -19.19 -17.39 24.77
C SER A 243 -19.84 -16.97 23.44
N TRP A 244 -19.06 -16.48 22.48
CA TRP A 244 -19.57 -16.00 21.19
C TRP A 244 -19.57 -17.11 20.14
N ARG A 245 -18.74 -18.15 20.32
CA ARG A 245 -18.66 -19.30 19.41
C ARG A 245 -20.01 -19.99 19.18
N PRO A 246 -20.83 -20.32 20.21
CA PRO A 246 -22.12 -20.99 20.00
C PRO A 246 -23.07 -20.15 19.16
N LYS A 247 -23.16 -18.84 19.42
CA LYS A 247 -23.99 -17.91 18.64
C LYS A 247 -23.53 -17.81 17.18
N MET A 248 -22.23 -17.67 16.96
CA MET A 248 -21.67 -17.69 15.61
C MET A 248 -21.96 -19.00 14.90
N GLN A 249 -21.76 -20.14 15.58
CA GLN A 249 -22.05 -21.46 15.04
C GLN A 249 -23.53 -21.61 14.66
N GLU A 250 -24.45 -21.10 15.49
CA GLU A 250 -25.88 -21.14 15.19
C GLU A 250 -26.24 -20.31 13.95
N ILE A 251 -25.70 -19.10 13.84
CA ILE A 251 -25.89 -18.23 12.67
C ILE A 251 -25.33 -18.91 11.41
N ILE A 252 -24.11 -19.45 11.48
CA ILE A 252 -23.45 -20.14 10.36
C ILE A 252 -24.24 -21.38 9.94
N ARG A 253 -24.82 -22.13 10.90
CA ARG A 253 -25.64 -23.32 10.60
C ARG A 253 -26.90 -22.99 9.79
N LYS A 254 -27.41 -21.77 9.90
CA LYS A 254 -28.55 -21.27 9.09
C LYS A 254 -28.12 -20.89 7.66
N ALA A 255 -26.81 -20.70 7.41
CA ALA A 255 -26.25 -20.43 6.08
C ALA A 255 -26.12 -21.70 5.24
N THR A 256 -27.18 -22.07 4.53
CA THR A 256 -27.19 -23.26 3.66
C THR A 256 -27.02 -22.96 2.17
N GLY A 257 -26.94 -21.69 1.78
CA GLY A 257 -26.80 -21.27 0.38
C GLY A 257 -25.76 -20.18 0.13
N PRO A 258 -25.43 -19.92 -1.15
CA PRO A 258 -24.38 -18.97 -1.52
C PRO A 258 -24.63 -17.54 -1.05
N TRP A 259 -25.84 -17.02 -1.23
CA TRP A 259 -26.21 -15.68 -0.78
C TRP A 259 -26.21 -15.55 0.75
N SER A 260 -26.68 -16.57 1.47
CA SER A 260 -26.57 -16.60 2.93
C SER A 260 -25.12 -16.68 3.40
N ALA A 261 -24.26 -17.39 2.67
CA ALA A 261 -22.83 -17.47 2.97
C ALA A 261 -22.13 -16.12 2.72
N PHE A 262 -22.51 -15.38 1.68
CA PHE A 262 -22.05 -14.01 1.47
C PHE A 262 -22.45 -13.10 2.65
N GLY A 263 -23.74 -13.07 3.01
CA GLY A 263 -24.23 -12.21 4.09
C GLY A 263 -23.61 -12.56 5.45
N ILE A 264 -23.49 -13.86 5.75
CA ILE A 264 -22.82 -14.30 6.99
C ILE A 264 -21.32 -14.03 6.93
N GLY A 265 -20.66 -14.17 5.78
CA GLY A 265 -19.26 -13.75 5.61
C GLY A 265 -19.03 -12.28 5.93
N PHE A 266 -19.91 -11.41 5.44
CA PHE A 266 -19.86 -9.98 5.76
C PHE A 266 -20.02 -9.73 7.26
N LEU A 267 -21.05 -10.31 7.90
CA LEU A 267 -21.28 -10.17 9.33
C LEU A 267 -20.13 -10.74 10.18
N VAL A 268 -19.63 -11.91 9.79
CA VAL A 268 -18.51 -12.59 10.44
C VAL A 268 -17.24 -11.76 10.35
N SER A 269 -16.99 -11.05 9.24
CA SER A 269 -15.79 -10.22 9.07
C SER A 269 -15.58 -9.21 10.21
N LEU A 270 -16.66 -8.63 10.75
CA LEU A 270 -16.60 -7.71 11.90
C LEU A 270 -16.05 -8.39 13.16
N PHE A 271 -16.38 -9.67 13.36
CA PHE A 271 -15.89 -10.47 14.47
C PHE A 271 -14.45 -10.95 14.28
N LEU A 272 -13.92 -10.91 13.04
CA LEU A 272 -12.52 -11.24 12.77
C LEU A 272 -11.57 -10.04 12.95
N VAL A 273 -12.09 -8.80 12.93
CA VAL A 273 -11.29 -7.59 13.16
C VAL A 273 -10.40 -7.68 14.42
N PRO A 274 -10.83 -8.17 15.59
CA PRO A 274 -9.92 -8.29 16.74
C PRO A 274 -8.76 -9.28 16.53
N CYS A 275 -8.94 -10.32 15.71
CA CYS A 275 -7.91 -11.35 15.51
C CYS A 275 -7.00 -11.12 14.28
N THR A 276 -7.44 -10.36 13.28
CA THR A 276 -6.62 -9.95 12.12
C THR A 276 -6.30 -8.45 12.09
N GLY A 277 -6.95 -7.65 12.93
CA GLY A 277 -6.83 -6.19 12.92
C GLY A 277 -5.42 -5.71 13.29
N GLY A 278 -4.64 -6.52 14.00
CA GLY A 278 -3.25 -6.26 14.33
C GLY A 278 -2.36 -6.15 13.07
N PRO A 279 -2.07 -7.26 12.36
CA PRO A 279 -1.30 -7.23 11.12
C PRO A 279 -1.87 -6.24 10.10
N TYR A 280 -3.21 -6.19 10.01
CA TYR A 280 -3.91 -5.29 9.10
C TYR A 280 -3.62 -3.81 9.37
N ALA A 281 -3.81 -3.35 10.62
CA ALA A 281 -3.60 -1.96 10.99
C ALA A 281 -2.13 -1.53 10.87
N ILE A 282 -1.19 -2.45 11.14
CA ILE A 282 0.27 -2.23 10.97
C ILE A 282 0.59 -1.84 9.53
N ILE A 283 0.16 -2.68 8.58
CA ILE A 283 0.45 -2.45 7.18
C ILE A 283 -0.27 -1.21 6.69
N LEU A 284 -1.52 -1.02 7.09
CA LEU A 284 -2.31 0.13 6.69
C LEU A 284 -1.74 1.46 7.19
N GLY A 285 -1.32 1.52 8.45
CA GLY A 285 -0.69 2.71 9.03
C GLY A 285 0.58 3.09 8.28
N ARG A 286 1.36 2.09 7.84
CA ARG A 286 2.59 2.33 7.09
C ARG A 286 2.34 2.72 5.63
N LEU A 287 1.31 2.16 5.00
CA LEU A 287 0.85 2.57 3.66
C LEU A 287 0.32 4.01 3.67
N ALA A 288 -0.46 4.36 4.69
CA ALA A 288 -1.03 5.70 4.84
C ALA A 288 0.02 6.81 5.00
N GLU A 289 1.18 6.49 5.57
CA GLU A 289 2.22 7.49 5.79
C GLU A 289 3.13 7.71 4.57
N LYS A 290 3.47 6.66 3.81
CA LYS A 290 4.62 6.73 2.88
C LYS A 290 4.38 6.16 1.49
N THR A 291 3.14 5.85 1.16
CA THR A 291 2.79 5.32 -0.16
C THR A 291 1.76 6.22 -0.82
N ASP A 292 1.96 6.49 -2.10
CA ASP A 292 1.01 7.22 -2.95
C ASP A 292 -0.41 6.60 -2.87
N PRO A 293 -1.49 7.40 -2.87
CA PRO A 293 -2.85 6.89 -2.73
C PRO A 293 -3.24 5.80 -3.74
N ALA A 294 -2.84 5.93 -5.01
CA ALA A 294 -3.17 4.94 -6.03
C ALA A 294 -2.43 3.62 -5.79
N LYS A 295 -1.15 3.70 -5.40
CA LYS A 295 -0.37 2.52 -5.03
C LYS A 295 -0.88 1.86 -3.75
N THR A 296 -1.34 2.64 -2.78
CA THR A 296 -1.92 2.12 -1.54
C THR A 296 -3.18 1.29 -1.81
N VAL A 297 -4.05 1.76 -2.69
CA VAL A 297 -5.24 1.00 -3.14
C VAL A 297 -4.85 -0.35 -3.73
N SER A 298 -3.89 -0.38 -4.66
CA SER A 298 -3.43 -1.62 -5.29
C SER A 298 -2.78 -2.59 -4.28
N LEU A 299 -1.96 -2.09 -3.36
CA LEU A 299 -1.31 -2.91 -2.34
C LEU A 299 -2.32 -3.45 -1.32
N LEU A 300 -3.36 -2.68 -0.99
CA LEU A 300 -4.45 -3.13 -0.12
C LEU A 300 -5.24 -4.29 -0.73
N ILE A 301 -5.56 -4.18 -2.03
CA ILE A 301 -6.21 -5.24 -2.79
C ILE A 301 -5.34 -6.50 -2.82
N LEU A 302 -4.03 -6.34 -3.07
CA LEU A 302 -3.08 -7.46 -3.05
C LEU A 302 -3.01 -8.12 -1.68
N TYR A 303 -2.93 -7.33 -0.60
CA TYR A 303 -2.96 -7.82 0.77
C TYR A 303 -4.19 -8.69 1.04
N ASN A 304 -5.38 -8.16 0.71
CA ASN A 304 -6.64 -8.86 0.95
C ASN A 304 -6.76 -10.13 0.10
N PHE A 305 -6.16 -10.14 -1.10
CA PHE A 305 -6.11 -11.33 -1.95
C PHE A 305 -5.26 -12.44 -1.32
N VAL A 306 -4.08 -12.09 -0.78
CA VAL A 306 -3.22 -13.03 -0.07
C VAL A 306 -3.91 -13.56 1.19
N PHE A 307 -4.55 -12.68 1.97
CA PHE A 307 -5.32 -13.04 3.16
C PHE A 307 -6.42 -14.08 2.87
N VAL A 308 -7.19 -13.89 1.80
CA VAL A 308 -8.32 -14.77 1.43
C VAL A 308 -7.86 -16.05 0.70
N SER A 309 -6.63 -16.08 0.19
CA SER A 309 -6.12 -17.21 -0.59
C SER A 309 -6.23 -18.59 0.09
N PRO A 310 -5.96 -18.79 1.40
CA PRO A 310 -6.11 -20.10 2.02
C PRO A 310 -7.56 -20.56 2.07
N MET A 311 -8.51 -19.62 2.14
CA MET A 311 -9.94 -19.92 2.18
C MET A 311 -10.43 -20.44 0.83
N ILE A 312 -9.95 -19.82 -0.25
CA ILE A 312 -10.17 -20.27 -1.62
C ILE A 312 -9.54 -21.66 -1.83
N LEU A 313 -8.29 -21.84 -1.39
CA LEU A 313 -7.59 -23.12 -1.49
C LEU A 313 -8.30 -24.25 -0.73
N ILE A 314 -8.79 -24.00 0.49
CA ILE A 314 -9.57 -24.99 1.26
C ILE A 314 -10.89 -25.33 0.56
N THR A 315 -11.57 -24.32 0.02
CA THR A 315 -12.83 -24.50 -0.71
C THR A 315 -12.63 -25.36 -1.96
N LEU A 316 -11.57 -25.08 -2.73
CA LEU A 316 -11.17 -25.87 -3.90
C LEU A 316 -10.72 -27.28 -3.52
N ALA A 317 -9.92 -27.41 -2.47
CA ALA A 317 -9.40 -28.70 -2.03
C ALA A 317 -10.50 -29.63 -1.53
N MET A 318 -11.49 -29.08 -0.83
CA MET A 318 -12.70 -29.80 -0.44
C MET A 318 -13.44 -30.37 -1.65
N TYR A 319 -13.57 -29.59 -2.73
CA TYR A 319 -14.32 -29.97 -3.93
C TYR A 319 -13.58 -30.98 -4.80
N PHE A 320 -12.31 -30.72 -5.12
CA PHE A 320 -11.52 -31.57 -6.05
C PHE A 320 -10.91 -32.80 -5.37
N PHE A 321 -10.39 -32.66 -4.15
CA PHE A 321 -9.71 -33.75 -3.44
C PHE A 321 -10.60 -34.45 -2.41
N ASN A 322 -11.90 -34.13 -2.36
CA ASN A 322 -12.88 -34.72 -1.43
C ASN A 322 -12.43 -34.69 0.04
N VAL A 323 -11.72 -33.62 0.43
CA VAL A 323 -11.17 -33.48 1.78
C VAL A 323 -12.31 -33.44 2.80
N LYS A 324 -12.29 -34.37 3.76
CA LYS A 324 -13.28 -34.40 4.84
C LYS A 324 -13.10 -33.21 5.77
N MET A 325 -14.12 -32.37 5.91
CA MET A 325 -14.07 -31.17 6.77
C MET A 325 -13.72 -31.49 8.23
N LYS A 326 -14.20 -32.62 8.77
CA LYS A 326 -13.83 -33.11 10.11
C LYS A 326 -12.32 -33.31 10.27
N LYS A 327 -11.63 -33.80 9.22
CA LYS A 327 -10.18 -33.99 9.22
C LYS A 327 -9.45 -32.65 9.24
N LEU A 328 -9.90 -31.68 8.44
CA LEU A 328 -9.34 -30.31 8.43
C LEU A 328 -9.52 -29.63 9.79
N GLU A 329 -10.67 -29.81 10.43
CA GLU A 329 -10.91 -29.27 11.77
C GLU A 329 -9.97 -29.89 12.81
N ALA A 330 -9.73 -31.21 12.74
CA ALA A 330 -8.80 -31.90 13.64
C ALA A 330 -7.35 -31.44 13.42
N ILE A 331 -6.90 -31.30 12.16
CA ILE A 331 -5.58 -30.76 11.83
C ILE A 331 -5.43 -29.34 12.40
N ARG A 332 -6.42 -28.47 12.17
CA ARG A 332 -6.39 -27.11 12.72
C ARG A 332 -6.29 -27.10 14.24
N LYS A 333 -7.07 -27.94 14.93
CA LYS A 333 -7.04 -28.04 16.41
C LYS A 333 -5.70 -28.56 16.92
N ASN A 334 -5.12 -29.58 16.28
CA ASN A 334 -3.82 -30.14 16.68
C ASN A 334 -2.68 -29.15 16.45
N ASN A 335 -2.79 -28.31 15.41
CA ASN A 335 -1.77 -27.33 15.06
C ASN A 335 -2.03 -25.94 15.67
N LEU A 336 -3.03 -25.79 16.56
CA LEU A 336 -3.44 -24.49 17.09
C LEU A 336 -2.30 -23.73 17.79
N ARG A 337 -1.48 -24.43 18.58
CA ARG A 337 -0.29 -23.84 19.21
C ARG A 337 0.73 -23.34 18.19
N LEU A 338 0.94 -24.08 17.10
CA LEU A 338 1.83 -23.68 16.02
C LEU A 338 1.30 -22.43 15.29
N LEU A 339 -0.01 -22.38 15.03
CA LEU A 339 -0.66 -21.21 14.41
C LEU A 339 -0.45 -19.95 15.27
N HIS A 340 -0.70 -20.02 16.58
CA HIS A 340 -0.43 -18.90 17.49
C HIS A 340 1.06 -18.54 17.56
N ALA A 341 1.96 -19.52 17.56
CA ALA A 341 3.40 -19.26 17.57
C ALA A 341 3.84 -18.52 16.30
N VAL A 342 3.39 -18.95 15.12
CA VAL A 342 3.71 -18.31 13.84
C VAL A 342 3.17 -16.88 13.80
N THR A 343 1.89 -16.68 14.12
CA THR A 343 1.28 -15.34 14.15
C THR A 343 1.97 -14.44 15.18
N GLY A 344 2.30 -14.97 16.35
CA GLY A 344 3.03 -14.25 17.40
C GLY A 344 4.43 -13.81 16.97
N ILE A 345 5.22 -14.70 16.36
CA ILE A 345 6.55 -14.38 15.83
C ILE A 345 6.46 -13.31 14.74
N ILE A 346 5.54 -13.47 13.78
CA ILE A 346 5.38 -12.49 12.70
C ILE A 346 5.00 -11.13 13.28
N MET A 347 4.03 -11.08 14.21
CA MET A 347 3.62 -9.83 14.86
C MET A 347 4.73 -9.17 15.67
N LEU A 348 5.57 -9.97 16.35
CA LEU A 348 6.73 -9.46 17.06
C LEU A 348 7.73 -8.82 16.10
N LEU A 349 8.07 -9.51 15.00
CA LEU A 349 8.99 -9.00 13.98
C LEU A 349 8.46 -7.72 13.33
N LEU A 350 7.17 -7.69 12.99
CA LEU A 350 6.52 -6.50 12.43
C LEU A 350 6.53 -5.33 13.43
N GLY A 351 6.25 -5.59 14.72
CA GLY A 351 6.26 -4.60 15.78
C GLY A 351 7.66 -4.02 16.04
N ILE A 352 8.68 -4.87 16.16
CA ILE A 352 10.08 -4.47 16.33
C ILE A 352 10.55 -3.67 15.11
N TYR A 353 10.23 -4.12 13.89
CA TYR A 353 10.57 -3.41 12.66
C TYR A 353 9.94 -2.01 12.62
N LEU A 354 8.66 -1.89 13.00
CA LEU A 354 8.01 -0.58 13.09
C LEU A 354 8.66 0.32 14.13
N PHE A 355 9.05 -0.21 15.29
CA PHE A 355 9.73 0.57 16.31
C PHE A 355 11.11 1.06 15.84
N HIS A 356 11.90 0.18 15.22
CA HIS A 356 13.24 0.50 14.74
C HIS A 356 13.27 1.45 13.52
N THR A 357 12.23 1.45 12.69
CA THR A 357 12.15 2.36 11.52
C THR A 357 11.54 3.72 11.84
N ARG A 358 11.13 3.94 13.10
CA ARG A 358 10.46 5.15 13.59
C ARG A 358 11.30 5.96 14.59
N VAL A 359 12.24 5.31 15.28
CA VAL A 359 13.38 5.96 15.98
C VAL A 359 14.46 6.24 14.95
#